data_AF-A0A9J6R936-F1
#
_entry.id   AF-A0A9J6R936-F1
#
_cell.length_a   1.000
_cell.length_b   1.000
_cell.length_c   1.000
_cell.angle_alpha   90.00
_cell.angle_beta   90.00
_cell.angle_gamma   90.00
#
_symmetry.space_group_name_H-M   'P 1'
#
loop_
_entity.id
_entity.type
_entity.pdbx_description
1 polymer ?
#
loop_
_entity_poly.entity_id
_entity_poly.type
_entity_poly.pdbx_seq_one_letter_code
_entity_poly.pdbx_strand_id
1 'polypeptide(L)'
;MTTLTKHQVINQFKNKFSEIMNIPTIKNVSLFHEEDIADIIKLGYKIETSHNVYYISLRYMKLSEQLLLPFTPIWSFKQMNNNGSFPKGYDSLEECLSELKEIEYESKIS
;
A
#
# COMPACT_ATOMS: atom_id res chain seq x y z
N MET A 1 -1.93 -20.19 8.93
CA MET A 1 -1.91 -19.18 7.85
C MET A 1 -2.32 -19.89 6.57
N THR A 2 -3.27 -19.33 5.83
CA THR A 2 -3.76 -19.92 4.57
C THR A 2 -3.04 -19.26 3.41
N THR A 3 -2.56 -20.06 2.45
CA THR A 3 -1.95 -19.54 1.23
C THR A 3 -3.01 -18.93 0.33
N LEU A 4 -2.62 -17.89 -0.41
CA LEU A 4 -3.48 -17.18 -1.35
C LEU A 4 -2.83 -17.19 -2.72
N THR A 5 -3.64 -17.25 -3.77
CA THR A 5 -3.12 -17.01 -5.11
C THR A 5 -2.84 -15.52 -5.31
N LYS A 6 -1.80 -15.18 -6.08
CA LYS A 6 -1.48 -13.81 -6.46
C LYS A 6 -2.70 -13.10 -7.08
N HIS A 7 -3.50 -13.82 -7.87
CA HIS A 7 -4.73 -13.31 -8.46
C HIS A 7 -5.80 -12.95 -7.40
N GLN A 8 -6.03 -13.81 -6.39
CA GLN A 8 -6.95 -13.51 -5.30
C GLN A 8 -6.52 -12.25 -4.54
N VAL A 9 -5.23 -12.16 -4.21
CA VAL A 9 -4.66 -11.00 -3.50
C VAL A 9 -4.82 -9.71 -4.32
N ILE A 10 -4.48 -9.74 -5.61
CA ILE A 10 -4.66 -8.60 -6.51
C ILE A 10 -6.13 -8.16 -6.58
N ASN A 11 -7.07 -9.11 -6.67
CA ASN A 11 -8.50 -8.78 -6.72
C ASN A 11 -9.00 -8.19 -5.40
N GLN A 12 -8.51 -8.65 -4.25
CA GLN A 12 -8.81 -8.04 -2.96
C GLN A 12 -8.40 -6.56 -2.92
N PHE A 13 -7.22 -6.21 -3.42
CA PHE A 13 -6.79 -4.82 -3.54
C PHE A 13 -7.64 -4.02 -4.51
N LYS A 14 -7.91 -4.56 -5.72
CA LYS A 14 -8.73 -3.88 -6.73
C LYS A 14 -10.14 -3.54 -6.24
N ASN A 15 -10.75 -4.41 -5.43
CA ASN A 15 -12.09 -4.19 -4.87
C ASN A 15 -12.18 -2.93 -3.98
N LYS A 16 -11.04 -2.45 -3.47
CA LYS A 16 -10.94 -1.26 -2.61
C LYS A 16 -10.59 0.02 -3.37
N PHE A 17 -10.32 -0.05 -4.69
CA PHE A 17 -9.90 1.11 -5.47
C PHE A 17 -10.94 2.23 -5.44
N SER A 18 -12.22 1.89 -5.61
CA SER A 18 -13.29 2.89 -5.60
C SER A 18 -13.40 3.61 -4.25
N GLU A 19 -13.19 2.88 -3.15
CA GLU A 19 -13.24 3.44 -1.79
C GLU A 19 -12.10 4.44 -1.58
N ILE A 20 -10.88 4.09 -2.01
CA ILE A 20 -9.70 4.96 -1.91
C ILE A 20 -9.85 6.18 -2.84
N MET A 21 -10.28 5.98 -4.08
CA MET A 21 -10.49 7.05 -5.06
C MET A 21 -11.56 8.07 -4.64
N ASN A 22 -12.48 7.72 -3.73
CA ASN A 22 -13.47 8.65 -3.18
C ASN A 22 -12.86 9.67 -2.20
N ILE A 23 -11.58 9.53 -1.82
CA ILE A 23 -10.88 10.51 -0.99
C ILE A 23 -10.51 11.73 -1.86
N PRO A 24 -10.99 12.95 -1.54
CA PRO A 24 -10.86 14.10 -2.45
C PRO A 24 -9.43 14.54 -2.80
N THR A 25 -8.44 14.19 -1.99
CA THR A 25 -7.03 14.53 -2.22
C THR A 25 -6.32 13.56 -3.16
N ILE A 26 -6.93 12.41 -3.45
CA ILE A 26 -6.35 11.35 -4.27
C ILE A 26 -6.71 11.59 -5.74
N LYS A 27 -5.70 11.69 -6.59
CA LYS A 27 -5.87 11.82 -8.05
C LYS A 27 -5.96 10.49 -8.76
N ASN A 28 -5.18 9.52 -8.30
CA ASN A 28 -5.06 8.22 -8.94
C ASN A 28 -4.65 7.15 -7.93
N VAL A 29 -5.15 5.93 -8.15
CA VAL A 29 -4.81 4.74 -7.38
C VAL A 29 -4.49 3.62 -8.37
N SER A 30 -3.32 3.00 -8.19
CA SER A 30 -2.89 1.85 -8.99
C SER A 30 -2.31 0.77 -8.09
N LEU A 31 -2.12 -0.44 -8.64
CA LEU A 31 -1.46 -1.51 -7.90
C LEU A 31 0.02 -1.17 -7.70
N PHE A 32 0.47 -1.34 -6.47
CA PHE A 32 1.89 -1.37 -6.15
C PHE A 32 2.36 -2.82 -6.02
N HIS A 33 3.49 -3.12 -6.64
CA HIS A 33 4.17 -4.40 -6.59
C HIS A 33 5.67 -4.16 -6.55
N GLU A 34 6.32 -4.64 -5.49
CA GLU A 34 7.78 -4.59 -5.34
C GLU A 34 8.26 -5.97 -4.87
N GLU A 35 9.21 -6.53 -5.60
CA GLU A 35 9.91 -7.75 -5.21
C GLU A 35 11.18 -7.34 -4.45
N ASP A 36 11.34 -7.86 -3.24
CA ASP A 36 12.50 -7.65 -2.39
C ASP A 36 13.42 -8.88 -2.46
N ILE A 37 14.64 -8.75 -1.94
CA ILE A 37 15.58 -9.87 -1.87
C ILE A 37 15.05 -10.91 -0.87
N ALA A 38 15.20 -12.20 -1.17
CA ALA A 38 14.74 -13.36 -0.37
C ALA A 38 13.23 -13.68 -0.42
N ASP A 39 12.64 -13.70 -1.63
CA ASP A 39 11.27 -14.18 -1.87
C ASP A 39 10.19 -13.42 -1.10
N ILE A 40 10.45 -12.15 -0.75
CA ILE A 40 9.46 -11.26 -0.14
C ILE A 40 8.88 -10.37 -1.23
N ILE A 41 7.55 -10.27 -1.26
CA ILE A 41 6.82 -9.38 -2.15
C ILE A 41 6.02 -8.39 -1.32
N LYS A 42 6.07 -7.12 -1.69
CA LYS A 42 5.16 -6.08 -1.21
C LYS A 42 4.07 -5.87 -2.26
N LEU A 43 2.81 -6.02 -1.85
CA LEU A 43 1.65 -5.76 -2.69
C LEU A 43 0.71 -4.77 -2.00
N GLY A 44 0.15 -3.85 -2.76
CA GLY A 44 -0.86 -2.93 -2.28
C GLY A 44 -1.17 -1.81 -3.27
N TYR A 45 -1.12 -0.58 -2.80
CA TYR A 45 -1.53 0.60 -3.55
C TYR A 45 -0.36 1.56 -3.78
N LYS A 46 -0.28 2.08 -5.00
CA LYS A 46 0.41 3.32 -5.32
C LYS A 46 -0.67 4.40 -5.41
N ILE A 47 -0.59 5.37 -4.50
CA ILE A 47 -1.55 6.47 -4.39
C ILE A 47 -0.85 7.75 -4.84
N GLU A 48 -1.43 8.43 -5.82
CA GLU A 48 -0.92 9.68 -6.35
C GLU A 48 -1.87 10.81 -5.91
N THR A 49 -1.32 11.82 -5.24
CA THR A 49 -2.04 13.03 -4.81
C THR A 49 -1.63 14.22 -5.67
N SER A 50 -2.10 15.42 -5.34
CA SER A 50 -1.61 16.65 -5.97
C SER A 50 -0.14 16.92 -5.70
N HIS A 51 0.37 16.47 -4.56
CA HIS A 51 1.67 16.89 -4.04
C HIS A 51 2.70 15.77 -4.07
N ASN A 52 2.27 14.53 -3.88
CA ASN A 52 3.17 13.41 -3.62
C ASN A 52 2.65 12.07 -4.15
N VAL A 53 3.54 11.08 -4.10
CA VAL A 53 3.23 9.67 -4.38
C VAL A 53 3.51 8.87 -3.12
N TYR A 54 2.55 8.03 -2.74
CA TYR A 54 2.61 7.18 -1.55
C TYR A 54 2.44 5.71 -1.95
N TYR A 55 3.11 4.84 -1.21
CA TYR A 55 3.01 3.39 -1.30
C TYR A 55 2.46 2.85 0.00
N ILE A 56 1.35 2.12 -0.09
CA ILE A 56 0.70 1.44 1.04
C ILE A 56 0.65 -0.05 0.71
N SER A 57 1.30 -0.90 1.51
CA SER A 57 1.48 -2.30 1.13
C SER A 57 1.51 -3.28 2.28
N LEU A 58 1.15 -4.53 1.99
CA LEU A 58 1.34 -5.69 2.85
C LEU A 58 2.50 -6.54 2.32
N ARG A 59 3.13 -7.30 3.23
CA ARG A 59 4.23 -8.22 2.89
C ARG A 59 3.71 -9.66 2.73
N TYR A 60 4.19 -10.30 1.69
CA TYR A 60 3.90 -11.69 1.36
C TYR A 60 5.21 -12.45 1.13
N MET A 61 5.26 -13.70 1.55
CA MET A 61 6.28 -14.65 1.11
C MET A 61 5.83 -15.25 -0.21
N LYS A 62 6.68 -15.19 -1.23
CA LYS A 62 6.51 -15.86 -2.50
C LYS A 62 6.87 -17.33 -2.32
N LEU A 63 5.86 -18.20 -2.30
CA LEU A 63 6.10 -19.66 -2.28
C LEU A 63 6.30 -20.19 -3.71
N SER A 64 5.68 -19.53 -4.69
CA SER A 64 5.88 -19.74 -6.12
C SER A 64 5.43 -18.48 -6.89
N GLU A 65 5.55 -18.48 -8.22
CA GLU A 65 5.07 -17.38 -9.07
C GLU A 65 3.59 -17.04 -8.87
N GLN A 66 2.78 -18.00 -8.44
CA GLN A 66 1.34 -17.83 -8.29
C GLN A 66 0.85 -17.90 -6.85
N LEU A 67 1.68 -18.38 -5.91
CA LEU A 67 1.27 -18.67 -4.55
C LEU A 67 1.99 -17.77 -3.54
N LEU A 68 1.20 -17.10 -2.71
CA LEU A 68 1.65 -16.14 -1.72
C LEU A 68 1.22 -16.59 -0.32
N LEU A 69 2.08 -16.39 0.66
CA LEU A 69 1.76 -16.53 2.07
C LEU A 69 1.83 -15.16 2.75
N PRO A 70 0.75 -14.62 3.33
CA PRO A 70 0.82 -13.36 4.06
C PRO A 70 1.74 -13.47 5.27
N PHE A 71 2.63 -12.50 5.49
CA PHE A 71 3.53 -12.47 6.66
C PHE A 71 2.79 -12.04 7.93
N THR A 72 2.40 -10.77 7.96
CA THR A 72 1.68 -10.12 9.06
C THR A 72 0.65 -9.19 8.44
N PRO A 73 -0.47 -8.91 9.12
CA PRO A 73 -1.45 -7.94 8.66
C PRO A 73 -1.00 -6.48 8.86
N ILE A 74 0.30 -6.22 9.02
CA ILE A 74 0.84 -4.88 9.25
C ILE A 74 1.05 -4.19 7.90
N TRP A 75 0.30 -3.12 7.68
CA TRP A 75 0.41 -2.26 6.51
C TRP A 75 1.61 -1.33 6.63
N SER A 76 2.43 -1.28 5.58
CA SER A 76 3.55 -0.36 5.46
C SER A 76 3.14 0.87 4.66
N PHE A 77 3.39 2.06 5.20
CA PHE A 77 3.19 3.35 4.54
C PHE A 77 4.54 4.00 4.22
N LYS A 78 4.74 4.41 2.96
CA LYS A 78 5.97 5.08 2.51
C LYS A 78 5.64 6.19 1.51
N GLN A 79 6.25 7.36 1.68
CA GLN A 79 6.26 8.42 0.67
C GLN A 79 7.42 8.20 -0.31
N MET A 80 7.18 8.33 -1.61
CA MET A 80 8.16 8.02 -2.67
C MET A 80 9.48 8.78 -2.52
N ASN A 81 9.44 10.05 -2.11
CA ASN A 81 10.62 10.91 -2.03
C ASN A 81 11.35 10.86 -0.67
N ASN A 82 10.86 10.08 0.30
CA ASN A 82 11.45 10.02 1.63
C ASN A 82 12.40 8.81 1.78
N ASN A 83 13.52 8.85 1.05
CA ASN A 83 14.49 7.77 0.97
C ASN A 83 15.24 7.47 2.29
N GLY A 84 15.14 8.34 3.30
CA GLY A 84 15.81 8.17 4.60
C GLY A 84 14.92 7.66 5.73
N SER A 85 13.60 7.64 5.55
CA SER A 85 12.67 7.21 6.61
C SER A 85 12.30 5.73 6.47
N PHE A 86 12.33 4.99 7.58
CA PHE A 86 11.74 3.66 7.63
C PHE A 86 10.23 3.77 7.40
N PRO A 87 9.62 2.88 6.59
CA PRO A 87 8.18 2.88 6.42
C PRO A 87 7.48 2.71 7.77
N LYS A 88 6.45 3.52 8.01
CA LYS A 88 5.60 3.39 9.20
C LYS A 88 4.71 2.15 9.06
N GLY A 89 4.49 1.45 10.17
CA GLY A 89 3.60 0.28 10.25
C GLY A 89 2.25 0.66 10.85
N TYR A 90 1.17 0.10 10.29
CA TYR A 90 -0.21 0.32 10.73
C TYR A 90 -0.97 -1.01 10.79
N ASP A 91 -1.98 -1.10 11.65
CA ASP A 91 -2.77 -2.33 11.82
C ASP A 91 -3.85 -2.47 10.73
N SER A 92 -4.17 -1.37 10.06
CA SER A 92 -5.25 -1.31 9.08
C SER A 92 -4.93 -0.40 7.88
N LEU A 93 -5.66 -0.60 6.78
CA LEU A 93 -5.60 0.29 5.61
C LEU A 93 -6.18 1.66 5.96
N GLU A 94 -7.24 1.67 6.78
CA GLU A 94 -7.97 2.84 7.21
C GLU A 94 -7.07 3.81 8.00
N GLU A 95 -6.19 3.29 8.86
CA GLU A 95 -5.15 4.09 9.53
C GLU A 95 -4.17 4.70 8.52
N CYS A 96 -3.67 3.91 7.56
CA CYS A 96 -2.78 4.43 6.52
C CYS A 96 -3.43 5.56 5.71
N LEU A 97 -4.72 5.42 5.40
CA LEU A 97 -5.48 6.43 4.67
C LEU A 97 -5.79 7.67 5.53
N SER A 98 -5.90 7.50 6.85
CA SER A 98 -6.09 8.62 7.79
C SER A 98 -4.82 9.45 7.90
N GLU A 99 -3.65 8.83 8.07
CA GLU A 99 -2.34 9.49 8.01
C GLU A 99 -2.16 10.25 6.69
N LEU A 100 -2.50 9.64 5.55
CA LEU A 100 -2.40 10.30 4.25
C LEU A 100 -3.22 11.60 4.20
N LYS A 101 -4.43 11.58 4.76
CA LYS A 101 -5.31 12.76 4.79
C LYS A 101 -4.71 13.87 5.64
N GLU A 102 -4.10 13.53 6.77
CA GLU A 102 -3.44 14.50 7.66
C GLU A 102 -2.23 15.15 6.96
N ILE A 103 -1.34 14.36 6.37
CA ILE A 103 -0.17 14.87 5.63
C ILE A 103 -0.60 15.79 4.47
N GLU A 104 -1.62 15.39 3.71
CA GLU A 104 -2.14 16.19 2.59
C GLU A 104 -2.89 17.44 3.06
N TYR A 105 -3.48 17.42 4.25
CA TYR A 105 -4.09 18.61 4.86
C TYR A 105 -3.00 19.61 5.24
N GLU A 106 -1.96 19.19 5.96
CA GLU A 106 -0.84 20.06 6.36
C GLU A 106 -0.11 20.67 5.14
N SER A 107 0.04 19.89 4.07
CA SER A 107 0.67 20.35 2.82
C SER A 107 -0.13 21.42 2.07
N LYS A 108 -1.44 21.58 2.34
CA LYS A 108 -2.27 22.63 1.71
C LYS A 108 -2.19 23.98 2.42
N ILE A 109 -1.76 24.00 3.68
CA ILE A 109 -1.75 25.19 4.55
C ILE A 109 -0.34 25.78 4.67
N SER A 110 0.67 25.03 4.21
CA SER A 110 2.08 25.43 4.12
C SER A 110 2.37 26.10 2.78
#